data_AF-A0A1Z4I445-F1
#
_entry.id   AF-A0A1Z4I445-F1
#
_cell.length_a   1.000
_cell.length_b   1.000
_cell.length_c   1.000
_cell.angle_alpha   90.00
_cell.angle_beta   90.00
_cell.angle_gamma   90.00
#
_symmetry.space_group_name_H-M   'P 1'
#
loop_
_entity.id
_entity.type
_entity.pdbx_description
1 polymer ?
#
loop_
_entity_poly.entity_id
_entity_poly.type
_entity_poly.pdbx_seq_one_letter_code
_entity_poly.pdbx_strand_id
1 'polypeptide(L)'
;MNKLFDVFAQIKRQTKGDEKPLDESALPLLWILSPTASDSILNGFRASIDEENWGEGVYFLGDYLRTVIVAIHQLPPIQETLWLRILGKGRVQKQAIDELEALPNNHPLRAKAIDLLLSLKTTLEVNQNIDQEDRDLIMRLSAIYEQKLAEAKQEGIQAERRQVIENLLQVRFGTLDAELSAIIEPLLLLTPQEFTPLLLQLSREELLERFR
;
A
#
# COMPACT_ATOMS: atom_id res chain seq x y z
N MET A 1 2.48 -29.13 4.83
CA MET A 1 1.61 -29.23 6.03
C MET A 1 2.36 -29.09 7.36
N ASN A 2 3.67 -29.38 7.47
CA ASN A 2 4.41 -29.25 8.75
C ASN A 2 4.19 -27.90 9.46
N LYS A 3 4.26 -26.77 8.73
CA LYS A 3 4.01 -25.44 9.30
C LYS A 3 2.66 -25.31 10.04
N LEU A 4 1.59 -25.92 9.54
CA LEU A 4 0.28 -25.87 10.19
C LEU A 4 0.28 -26.69 11.49
N PHE A 5 0.87 -27.87 11.45
CA PHE A 5 0.99 -28.74 12.62
C PHE A 5 1.93 -28.17 13.69
N ASP A 6 2.98 -27.45 13.30
CA ASP A 6 3.88 -26.74 14.21
C ASP A 6 3.13 -25.62 14.96
N VAL A 7 2.29 -24.86 14.26
CA VAL A 7 1.43 -23.83 14.86
C VAL A 7 0.38 -24.46 15.78
N PHE A 8 -0.25 -25.57 15.39
CA PHE A 8 -1.18 -26.28 16.27
C PHE A 8 -0.49 -26.79 17.55
N ALA A 9 0.74 -27.32 17.43
CA ALA A 9 1.51 -27.75 18.58
C ALA A 9 1.86 -26.59 19.52
N GLN A 10 2.18 -25.40 18.97
CA GLN A 10 2.42 -24.19 19.75
C GLN A 10 1.17 -23.71 20.49
N ILE A 11 0.02 -23.66 19.80
CA ILE A 11 -1.27 -23.25 20.40
C ILE A 11 -1.68 -24.22 21.52
N LYS A 12 -1.55 -25.54 21.29
CA LYS A 12 -1.81 -26.57 22.30
C LYS A 12 -0.86 -26.48 23.50
N ARG A 13 0.38 -26.02 23.29
CA ARG A 13 1.36 -25.81 24.38
C ARG A 13 1.04 -24.58 25.22
N GLN A 14 0.54 -23.51 24.60
CA GLN A 14 0.16 -22.27 25.30
C GLN A 14 -1.13 -22.42 26.12
N THR A 15 -2.04 -23.29 25.68
CA THR A 15 -3.34 -23.54 26.33
C THR A 15 -3.33 -24.64 27.38
N LYS A 16 -2.20 -25.34 27.58
CA LYS A 16 -2.04 -26.33 28.66
C LYS A 16 -2.20 -25.77 30.08
N GLY A 17 -2.27 -24.46 30.24
CA GLY A 17 -2.57 -23.78 31.51
C GLY A 17 -4.06 -23.47 31.74
N ASP A 18 -4.91 -23.54 30.71
CA ASP A 18 -6.35 -23.29 30.79
C ASP A 18 -7.12 -24.62 30.66
N GLU A 19 -7.95 -24.96 31.64
CA GLU A 19 -8.69 -26.24 31.75
C GLU A 19 -9.77 -26.48 30.68
N LYS A 20 -9.91 -25.61 29.67
CA LYS A 20 -10.91 -25.76 28.62
C LYS A 20 -10.32 -26.49 27.40
N PRO A 21 -10.93 -27.60 26.94
CA PRO A 21 -10.55 -28.20 25.67
C PRO A 21 -10.74 -27.17 24.55
N LEU A 22 -9.69 -26.99 23.74
CA LEU A 22 -9.73 -26.11 22.58
C LEU A 22 -10.83 -26.57 21.63
N ASP A 23 -11.75 -25.67 21.31
CA ASP A 23 -12.70 -25.88 20.22
C ASP A 23 -11.90 -25.97 18.91
N GLU A 24 -12.13 -27.02 18.12
CA GLU A 24 -11.50 -27.16 16.82
C GLU A 24 -11.84 -25.97 15.93
N SER A 25 -12.99 -25.30 16.11
CA SER A 25 -13.32 -24.07 15.37
C SER A 25 -12.29 -22.94 15.55
N ALA A 26 -11.55 -22.90 16.67
CA ALA A 26 -10.59 -21.86 17.00
C ALA A 26 -9.19 -22.07 16.41
N LEU A 27 -8.93 -23.22 15.77
CA LEU A 27 -7.62 -23.49 15.16
C LEU A 27 -7.44 -22.70 13.84
N PRO A 28 -6.22 -22.29 13.48
CA PRO A 28 -6.02 -21.56 12.22
C PRO A 28 -6.24 -22.44 10.99
N LEU A 29 -6.55 -21.77 9.86
CA LEU A 29 -6.58 -22.37 8.53
C LEU A 29 -5.24 -22.12 7.81
N LEU A 30 -4.79 -23.08 7.00
CA LEU A 30 -3.66 -22.91 6.09
C LEU A 30 -4.15 -22.33 4.76
N TRP A 31 -3.68 -21.13 4.43
CA TRP A 31 -3.97 -20.49 3.14
C TRP A 31 -2.84 -20.71 2.15
N ILE A 32 -3.16 -21.29 1.00
CA ILE A 32 -2.25 -21.53 -0.12
C ILE A 32 -2.63 -20.57 -1.24
N LEU A 33 -1.79 -19.58 -1.50
CA LEU A 33 -1.97 -18.66 -2.62
C LEU A 33 -1.23 -19.21 -3.84
N SER A 34 -1.95 -19.47 -4.93
CA SER A 34 -1.36 -19.91 -6.19
C SER A 34 -1.75 -18.96 -7.33
N PRO A 35 -0.80 -18.47 -8.14
CA PRO A 35 -1.11 -17.67 -9.32
C PRO A 35 -2.10 -18.37 -10.26
N THR A 36 -1.92 -19.68 -10.44
CA THR A 36 -2.78 -20.53 -11.26
C THR A 36 -3.07 -21.85 -10.54
N ALA A 37 -4.27 -22.40 -10.75
CA ALA A 37 -4.67 -23.70 -10.25
C ALA A 37 -5.56 -24.35 -11.31
N SER A 38 -5.16 -25.52 -11.80
CA SER A 38 -5.96 -26.24 -12.79
C SER A 38 -7.12 -26.99 -12.13
N ASP A 39 -8.21 -27.17 -12.87
CA ASP A 39 -9.37 -27.94 -12.41
C ASP A 39 -8.99 -29.37 -12.01
N SER A 40 -7.98 -29.97 -12.67
CA SER A 40 -7.45 -31.28 -12.30
C SER A 40 -6.87 -31.32 -10.88
N ILE A 41 -6.17 -30.25 -10.46
CA ILE A 41 -5.60 -30.13 -9.12
C ILE A 41 -6.73 -29.90 -8.12
N LEU A 42 -7.63 -28.97 -8.41
CA LEU A 42 -8.76 -28.64 -7.54
C LEU A 42 -9.67 -29.85 -7.30
N ASN A 43 -10.04 -30.56 -8.38
CA ASN A 43 -10.84 -31.79 -8.31
C ASN A 43 -10.07 -32.93 -7.64
N GLY A 44 -8.76 -33.04 -7.88
CA GLY A 44 -7.89 -34.05 -7.25
C GLY A 44 -7.89 -33.94 -5.72
N PHE A 45 -7.94 -32.72 -5.18
CA PHE A 45 -8.05 -32.47 -3.74
C PHE A 45 -9.51 -32.41 -3.23
N ARG A 46 -10.49 -32.64 -4.11
CA ARG A 46 -11.93 -32.48 -3.81
C ARG A 46 -12.24 -31.13 -3.18
N ALA A 47 -11.60 -30.08 -3.70
CA ALA A 47 -11.77 -28.75 -3.17
C ALA A 47 -13.15 -28.22 -3.55
N SER A 48 -13.84 -27.59 -2.60
CA SER A 48 -15.19 -27.06 -2.74
C SER A 48 -15.19 -25.54 -2.61
N ILE A 49 -16.07 -24.88 -3.35
CA ILE A 49 -16.24 -23.42 -3.26
C ILE A 49 -17.30 -23.13 -2.21
N ASP A 50 -17.02 -22.16 -1.35
CA ASP A 50 -18.01 -21.55 -0.48
C ASP A 50 -18.54 -20.28 -1.15
N GLU A 51 -19.59 -20.44 -1.96
CA GLU A 51 -20.21 -19.32 -2.68
C GLU A 51 -20.95 -18.36 -1.74
N GLU A 52 -21.35 -18.81 -0.55
CA GLU A 52 -22.10 -17.99 0.40
C GLU A 52 -21.19 -16.97 1.11
N ASN A 53 -19.95 -17.35 1.41
CA ASN A 53 -19.04 -16.52 2.20
C ASN A 53 -17.80 -15.98 1.45
N TRP A 54 -17.29 -16.68 0.43
CA TRP A 54 -15.97 -16.37 -0.17
C TRP A 54 -16.00 -16.14 -1.68
N GLY A 55 -16.91 -16.79 -2.40
CA GLY A 55 -17.08 -16.63 -3.83
C GLY A 55 -16.01 -17.34 -4.68
N GLU A 56 -15.93 -16.96 -5.95
CA GLU A 56 -15.07 -17.60 -6.95
C GLU A 56 -13.57 -17.45 -6.64
N GLY A 57 -12.80 -18.50 -6.93
CA GLY A 57 -11.34 -18.49 -6.75
C GLY A 57 -10.86 -18.89 -5.35
N VAL A 58 -11.76 -19.11 -4.38
CA VAL A 58 -11.44 -19.59 -3.03
C VAL A 58 -11.99 -20.99 -2.82
N TYR A 59 -11.09 -21.95 -2.61
CA TYR A 59 -11.41 -23.38 -2.55
C TYR A 59 -11.03 -23.98 -1.20
N PHE A 60 -12.01 -24.53 -0.51
CA PHE A 60 -11.85 -25.23 0.76
C PHE A 60 -11.62 -26.71 0.52
N LEU A 61 -10.55 -27.24 1.13
CA LEU A 61 -10.35 -28.67 1.23
C LEU A 61 -11.19 -29.22 2.40
N GLY A 62 -11.37 -30.54 2.46
CA GLY A 62 -12.18 -31.15 3.51
C GLY A 62 -11.81 -30.69 4.93
N ASP A 63 -12.81 -30.54 5.79
CA ASP A 63 -12.76 -29.80 7.06
C ASP A 63 -11.55 -30.15 7.96
N TYR A 64 -11.16 -31.42 8.00
CA TYR A 64 -10.01 -31.89 8.79
C TYR A 64 -8.64 -31.45 8.27
N LEU A 65 -8.54 -31.12 6.97
CA LEU A 65 -7.30 -30.61 6.37
C LEU A 65 -7.09 -29.12 6.67
N ARG A 66 -8.17 -28.39 6.99
CA ARG A 66 -8.14 -26.97 7.34
C ARG A 66 -7.28 -26.14 6.38
N THR A 67 -7.41 -26.42 5.10
CA THR A 67 -6.59 -25.82 4.06
C THR A 67 -7.49 -25.16 3.04
N VAL A 68 -7.12 -23.95 2.65
CA VAL A 68 -7.81 -23.17 1.62
C VAL A 68 -6.81 -22.90 0.50
N ILE A 69 -7.20 -23.20 -0.73
CA ILE A 69 -6.46 -22.85 -1.94
C ILE A 69 -7.12 -21.62 -2.55
N VAL A 70 -6.34 -20.58 -2.75
CA VAL A 70 -6.75 -19.38 -3.47
C VAL A 70 -6.12 -19.42 -4.86
N ALA A 71 -6.97 -19.60 -5.86
CA ALA A 71 -6.60 -19.58 -7.26
C ALA A 71 -6.69 -18.14 -7.79
N ILE A 72 -5.57 -17.41 -7.73
CA ILE A 72 -5.55 -15.95 -7.98
C ILE A 72 -6.13 -15.58 -9.34
N HIS A 73 -5.84 -16.35 -10.39
CA HIS A 73 -6.37 -16.11 -11.74
C HIS A 73 -7.90 -16.22 -11.90
N GLN A 74 -8.60 -16.81 -10.94
CA GLN A 74 -10.06 -16.97 -10.93
C GLN A 74 -10.75 -15.95 -10.01
N LEU A 75 -9.98 -15.14 -9.28
CA LEU A 75 -10.55 -14.12 -8.41
C LEU A 75 -11.25 -13.04 -9.24
N PRO A 76 -12.45 -12.59 -8.86
CA PRO A 76 -13.18 -11.56 -9.58
C PRO A 76 -12.41 -10.23 -9.56
N PRO A 77 -12.50 -9.40 -10.61
CA PRO A 77 -11.78 -8.13 -10.69
C PRO A 77 -12.48 -7.01 -9.87
N ILE A 78 -12.48 -7.17 -8.55
CA ILE A 78 -13.05 -6.23 -7.58
C ILE A 78 -11.95 -5.67 -6.66
N GLN A 79 -12.26 -4.61 -5.90
CA GLN A 79 -11.27 -3.93 -5.05
C GLN A 79 -10.76 -4.84 -3.91
N GLU A 80 -11.62 -5.71 -3.40
CA GLU A 80 -11.36 -6.62 -2.28
C GLU A 80 -10.32 -7.69 -2.65
N THR A 81 -10.30 -8.13 -3.91
CA THR A 81 -9.36 -9.14 -4.42
C THR A 81 -8.11 -8.55 -5.05
N LEU A 82 -8.07 -7.23 -5.26
CA LEU A 82 -7.01 -6.51 -5.96
C LEU A 82 -5.64 -6.92 -5.43
N TRP A 83 -5.50 -6.97 -4.12
CA TRP A 83 -4.27 -7.34 -3.41
C TRP A 83 -3.74 -8.72 -3.73
N LEU A 84 -4.65 -9.70 -3.81
CA LEU A 84 -4.28 -11.06 -4.16
C LEU A 84 -3.93 -11.15 -5.65
N ARG A 85 -4.65 -10.41 -6.51
CA ARG A 85 -4.38 -10.35 -7.95
C ARG A 85 -3.05 -9.68 -8.31
N ILE A 86 -2.57 -8.73 -7.50
CA ILE A 86 -1.21 -8.16 -7.62
C ILE A 86 -0.13 -9.24 -7.45
N LEU A 87 -0.38 -10.27 -6.63
CA LEU A 87 0.52 -11.41 -6.44
C LEU A 87 0.38 -12.49 -7.53
N GLY A 88 -0.53 -12.29 -8.49
CA GLY A 88 -0.73 -13.16 -9.64
C GLY A 88 0.42 -13.09 -10.64
N LYS A 89 0.18 -13.62 -11.85
CA LYS A 89 1.13 -13.57 -12.96
C LYS A 89 0.45 -13.17 -14.27
N GLY A 90 1.25 -12.75 -15.25
CA GLY A 90 0.80 -12.40 -16.59
C GLY A 90 -0.32 -11.34 -16.58
N ARG A 91 -1.45 -11.66 -17.23
CA ARG A 91 -2.56 -10.73 -17.44
C ARG A 91 -3.24 -10.27 -16.14
N VAL A 92 -3.40 -11.18 -15.16
CA VAL A 92 -4.11 -10.88 -13.90
C VAL A 92 -3.34 -9.83 -13.09
N GLN A 93 -2.01 -9.98 -13.03
CA GLN A 93 -1.15 -9.01 -12.36
C GLN A 93 -1.11 -7.67 -13.09
N LYS A 94 -0.99 -7.68 -14.43
CA LYS A 94 -1.01 -6.44 -15.23
C LYS A 94 -2.30 -5.66 -15.00
N GLN A 95 -3.46 -6.33 -15.08
CA GLN A 95 -4.75 -5.72 -14.81
C GLN A 95 -4.87 -5.17 -13.38
N ALA A 96 -4.40 -5.93 -12.38
CA ALA A 96 -4.43 -5.48 -10.99
C ALA A 96 -3.54 -4.25 -10.74
N ILE A 97 -2.42 -4.13 -11.45
CA ILE A 97 -1.57 -2.93 -11.38
C ILE A 97 -2.26 -1.73 -12.05
N ASP A 98 -2.88 -1.93 -13.22
CA ASP A 98 -3.63 -0.87 -13.90
C ASP A 98 -4.81 -0.37 -13.02
N GLU A 99 -5.52 -1.28 -12.34
CA GLU A 99 -6.56 -0.94 -11.36
C GLU A 99 -6.00 -0.19 -10.15
N LEU A 100 -4.83 -0.60 -9.65
CA LEU A 100 -4.14 0.09 -8.54
C LEU A 100 -3.75 1.53 -8.92
N GLU A 101 -3.26 1.72 -10.14
CA GLU A 101 -2.89 3.03 -10.68
C GLU A 101 -4.11 3.95 -10.87
N ALA A 102 -5.28 3.38 -11.13
CA ALA A 102 -6.54 4.12 -11.23
C ALA A 102 -7.13 4.54 -9.86
N LEU A 103 -6.68 3.95 -8.75
CA LEU A 103 -7.20 4.30 -7.42
C LEU A 103 -6.80 5.73 -7.01
N PRO A 104 -7.62 6.45 -6.22
CA PRO A 104 -7.25 7.75 -5.69
C PRO A 104 -5.94 7.74 -4.89
N ASN A 105 -5.18 8.84 -4.97
CA ASN A 105 -3.89 9.00 -4.26
C ASN A 105 -4.01 8.87 -2.73
N ASN A 106 -5.18 9.20 -2.17
CA ASN A 106 -5.44 9.11 -0.72
C ASN A 106 -5.85 7.71 -0.24
N HIS A 107 -5.96 6.74 -1.15
CA HIS A 107 -6.48 5.43 -0.79
C HIS A 107 -5.46 4.66 0.06
N PRO A 108 -5.81 4.17 1.27
CA PRO A 108 -4.88 3.48 2.15
C PRO A 108 -4.19 2.28 1.48
N LEU A 109 -4.94 1.60 0.60
CA LEU A 109 -4.42 0.43 -0.09
C LEU A 109 -3.34 0.78 -1.13
N ARG A 110 -3.46 1.95 -1.79
CA ARG A 110 -2.49 2.37 -2.82
C ARG A 110 -1.10 2.55 -2.24
N ALA A 111 -0.99 3.22 -1.09
CA ALA A 111 0.30 3.43 -0.43
C ALA A 111 0.97 2.11 -0.05
N LYS A 112 0.24 1.22 0.63
CA LYS A 112 0.77 -0.08 1.06
C LYS A 112 1.12 -1.01 -0.12
N ALA A 113 0.37 -0.91 -1.22
CA ALA A 113 0.61 -1.75 -2.40
C ALA A 113 1.88 -1.35 -3.10
N ILE A 114 2.10 -0.04 -3.23
CA ILE A 114 3.31 0.50 -3.83
C ILE A 114 4.52 0.05 -3.00
N ASP A 115 4.49 0.16 -1.67
CA ASP A 115 5.61 -0.28 -0.82
C ASP A 115 5.97 -1.76 -1.04
N LEU A 116 4.96 -2.64 -1.11
CA LEU A 116 5.15 -4.07 -1.36
C LEU A 116 5.68 -4.34 -2.77
N LEU A 117 5.14 -3.65 -3.77
CA LEU A 117 5.59 -3.76 -5.16
C LEU A 117 7.05 -3.31 -5.31
N LEU A 118 7.48 -2.27 -4.58
CA LEU A 118 8.88 -1.85 -4.55
C LEU A 118 9.78 -2.92 -3.93
N SER A 119 9.34 -3.55 -2.83
CA SER A 119 10.08 -4.68 -2.24
C SER A 119 10.19 -5.86 -3.22
N LEU A 120 9.12 -6.14 -3.98
CA LEU A 120 9.13 -7.16 -5.02
C LEU A 120 10.11 -6.78 -6.13
N LYS A 121 10.09 -5.53 -6.60
CA LYS A 121 11.03 -5.01 -7.60
C LYS A 121 12.48 -5.24 -7.17
N THR A 122 12.85 -4.84 -5.96
CA THR A 122 14.21 -5.05 -5.43
C THR A 122 14.58 -6.53 -5.38
N THR A 123 13.62 -7.40 -5.02
CA THR A 123 13.85 -8.84 -5.01
C THR A 123 14.05 -9.40 -6.42
N LEU A 124 13.27 -8.93 -7.40
CA LEU A 124 13.37 -9.36 -8.79
C LEU A 124 14.66 -8.84 -9.44
N GLU A 125 15.08 -7.61 -9.17
CA GLU A 125 16.34 -7.03 -9.68
C GLU A 125 17.59 -7.80 -9.22
N VAL A 126 17.54 -8.40 -8.03
CA VAL A 126 18.64 -9.23 -7.49
C VAL A 126 18.66 -10.63 -8.12
N ASN A 127 17.52 -11.10 -8.63
CA ASN A 127 17.42 -12.43 -9.24
C ASN A 127 18.05 -12.42 -10.64
N GLN A 128 18.94 -13.38 -10.94
CA GLN A 128 19.64 -13.44 -12.23
C GLN A 128 18.78 -13.99 -13.38
N ASN A 129 17.66 -14.66 -13.08
CA ASN A 129 16.77 -15.30 -14.06
C ASN A 129 15.43 -14.54 -14.16
N ILE A 130 15.50 -13.27 -14.55
CA ILE A 130 14.32 -12.44 -14.78
C ILE A 130 13.73 -12.79 -16.14
N ASP A 131 12.49 -13.26 -16.17
CA ASP A 131 11.77 -13.51 -17.42
C ASP A 131 11.27 -12.18 -18.05
N GLN A 132 10.67 -12.25 -19.24
CA GLN A 132 10.19 -11.05 -19.92
C GLN A 132 9.01 -10.39 -19.19
N GLU A 133 8.18 -11.17 -18.47
CA GLU A 133 7.05 -10.63 -17.72
C GLU A 133 7.54 -9.83 -16.50
N ASP A 134 8.52 -10.37 -15.78
CA ASP A 134 9.15 -9.72 -14.64
C ASP A 134 9.91 -8.45 -15.06
N ARG A 135 10.52 -8.42 -16.27
CA ARG A 135 11.13 -7.19 -16.82
C ARG A 135 10.11 -6.09 -17.09
N ASP A 136 9.01 -6.43 -17.77
CA ASP A 136 7.92 -5.49 -18.04
C ASP A 136 7.36 -4.93 -16.72
N LEU A 137 7.22 -5.81 -15.71
CA LEU A 137 6.77 -5.45 -14.38
C LEU A 137 7.74 -4.47 -13.71
N ILE A 138 9.04 -4.78 -13.68
CA ILE A 138 10.07 -3.91 -13.10
C ILE A 138 10.04 -2.51 -13.75
N MET A 139 9.91 -2.44 -15.08
CA MET A 139 9.83 -1.16 -15.79
C MET A 139 8.62 -0.33 -15.37
N ARG A 140 7.43 -0.95 -15.33
CA ARG A 140 6.20 -0.27 -14.87
C ARG A 140 6.34 0.22 -13.43
N LEU A 141 6.83 -0.63 -12.54
CA LEU A 141 7.04 -0.28 -11.13
C LEU A 141 8.08 0.83 -10.94
N SER A 142 9.08 0.92 -11.83
CA SER A 142 10.07 2.00 -11.80
C SER A 142 9.42 3.36 -12.09
N ALA A 143 8.53 3.45 -13.07
CA ALA A 143 7.83 4.69 -13.39
C ALA A 143 6.94 5.15 -12.21
N ILE A 144 6.21 4.23 -11.58
CA ILE A 144 5.40 4.52 -10.38
C ILE A 144 6.28 5.04 -9.24
N TYR A 145 7.44 4.41 -9.03
CA TYR A 145 8.39 4.83 -8.00
C TYR A 145 8.94 6.24 -8.24
N GLU A 146 9.38 6.52 -9.47
CA GLU A 146 9.93 7.81 -9.85
C GLU A 146 8.90 8.93 -9.69
N GLN A 147 7.65 8.68 -10.10
CA GLN A 147 6.56 9.62 -9.89
C GLN A 147 6.35 9.90 -8.39
N LYS A 148 6.25 8.86 -7.57
CA LYS A 148 6.13 9.00 -6.11
C LYS A 148 7.29 9.77 -5.49
N LEU A 149 8.52 9.52 -5.94
CA LEU A 149 9.70 10.23 -5.46
C LEU A 149 9.66 11.72 -5.85
N ALA A 150 9.20 12.02 -7.07
CA ALA A 150 9.02 13.39 -7.53
C ALA A 150 7.94 14.13 -6.73
N GLU A 151 6.79 13.51 -6.48
CA GLU A 151 5.71 14.04 -5.64
C GLU A 151 6.20 14.30 -4.21
N ALA A 152 6.83 13.31 -3.57
CA ALA A 152 7.36 13.45 -2.21
C ALA A 152 8.45 14.55 -2.12
N LYS A 153 9.28 14.69 -3.15
CA LYS A 153 10.27 15.76 -3.24
C LYS A 153 9.61 17.13 -3.37
N GLN A 154 8.57 17.25 -4.20
CA GLN A 154 7.83 18.50 -4.34
C GLN A 154 7.12 18.89 -3.04
N GLU A 155 6.46 17.93 -2.38
CA GLU A 155 5.84 18.12 -1.06
C GLU A 155 6.88 18.57 -0.03
N GLY A 156 8.05 17.93 0.01
CA GLY A 156 9.15 18.31 0.90
C GLY A 156 9.65 19.74 0.65
N ILE A 157 9.80 20.14 -0.61
CA ILE A 157 10.19 21.51 -0.98
C ILE A 157 9.12 22.52 -0.53
N GLN A 158 7.84 22.21 -0.74
CA GLN A 158 6.74 23.09 -0.33
C GLN A 158 6.63 23.20 1.19
N ALA A 159 6.77 22.09 1.91
CA ALA A 159 6.77 22.07 3.36
C ALA A 159 7.95 22.87 3.94
N GLU A 160 9.15 22.71 3.37
CA GLU A 160 10.33 23.49 3.77
C GLU A 160 10.13 24.99 3.52
N ARG A 161 9.61 25.37 2.35
CA ARG A 161 9.29 26.78 2.04
C ARG A 161 8.28 27.36 3.02
N ARG A 162 7.23 26.61 3.34
CA ARG A 162 6.21 27.01 4.32
C ARG A 162 6.85 27.23 5.68
N GLN A 163 7.69 26.31 6.12
CA GLN A 163 8.42 26.42 7.38
C GLN A 163 9.34 27.64 7.41
N VAL A 164 10.04 27.96 6.32
CA VAL A 164 10.89 29.15 6.22
C VAL A 164 10.07 30.43 6.34
N ILE A 165 8.93 30.52 5.65
CA ILE A 165 8.03 31.66 5.73
C ILE A 165 7.49 31.83 7.15
N GLU A 166 6.97 30.76 7.75
CA GLU A 166 6.46 30.75 9.12
C GLU A 166 7.53 31.21 10.12
N ASN A 167 8.75 30.64 10.03
CA ASN A 167 9.86 31.02 10.91
C ASN A 167 10.26 32.48 10.74
N LEU A 168 10.33 32.99 9.50
CA LEU A 168 10.68 34.39 9.25
C LEU A 168 9.63 35.35 9.82
N LEU A 169 8.35 35.06 9.59
CA LEU A 169 7.24 35.84 10.14
C LEU A 169 7.27 35.81 11.68
N GLN A 170 7.55 34.65 12.28
CA GLN A 170 7.63 34.50 13.73
C GLN A 170 8.82 35.28 14.32
N VAL A 171 10.00 35.22 13.69
CA VAL A 171 11.19 35.97 14.13
C VAL A 171 10.99 37.47 13.99
N ARG A 172 10.28 37.93 12.95
CA ARG A 172 10.07 39.36 12.65
C ARG A 172 8.96 39.99 13.48
N PHE A 173 7.84 39.29 13.65
CA PHE A 173 6.61 39.86 14.19
C PHE A 173 6.13 39.18 15.47
N GLY A 174 6.85 38.19 15.99
CA GLY A 174 6.51 37.49 17.21
C GLY A 174 5.58 36.31 16.93
N THR A 175 4.34 36.34 17.41
CA THR A 175 3.42 35.22 17.23
C THR A 175 2.75 35.24 15.85
N LEU A 176 2.68 34.08 15.20
CA LEU A 176 1.92 33.88 13.98
C LEU A 176 0.41 33.93 14.30
N ASP A 177 -0.22 35.08 14.10
CA ASP A 177 -1.66 35.22 14.27
C ASP A 177 -2.44 34.81 13.02
N ALA A 178 -3.77 34.87 13.10
CA ALA A 178 -4.63 34.46 11.99
C ALA A 178 -4.43 35.32 10.72
N GLU A 179 -4.02 36.59 10.87
CA GLU A 179 -3.79 37.48 9.74
C GLU A 179 -2.49 37.12 9.02
N LEU A 180 -1.41 36.90 9.77
CA LEU A 180 -0.13 36.45 9.22
C LEU A 180 -0.22 35.02 8.66
N SER A 181 -1.07 34.17 9.22
CA SER A 181 -1.29 32.82 8.70
C SER A 181 -2.00 32.84 7.34
N ALA A 182 -2.92 33.79 7.12
CA ALA A 182 -3.68 33.89 5.88
C ALA A 182 -2.82 34.26 4.66
N ILE A 183 -1.71 34.99 4.88
CA ILE A 183 -0.82 35.41 3.78
C ILE A 183 0.22 34.35 3.39
N ILE A 184 0.34 33.24 4.14
CA ILE A 184 1.33 32.18 3.86
C ILE A 184 1.05 31.49 2.52
N GLU A 185 -0.22 31.15 2.24
CA GLU A 185 -0.60 30.50 0.98
C GLU A 185 -0.29 31.39 -0.24
N PRO A 186 -0.65 32.69 -0.26
CA PRO A 186 -0.20 33.62 -1.29
C PRO A 186 1.33 33.71 -1.43
N LEU A 187 2.07 33.69 -0.33
CA LEU A 187 3.54 33.77 -0.34
C LEU A 187 4.19 32.49 -0.90
N LEU A 188 3.57 31.32 -0.71
CA LEU A 188 4.05 30.04 -1.26
C LEU A 188 3.97 29.98 -2.79
N LEU A 189 3.13 30.81 -3.41
CA LEU A 189 3.06 30.95 -4.87
C LEU A 189 4.28 31.69 -5.45
N LEU A 190 5.03 32.42 -4.61
CA LEU A 190 6.22 33.16 -5.02
C LEU A 190 7.48 32.29 -4.92
N THR A 191 8.50 32.66 -5.69
CA THR A 191 9.84 32.06 -5.56
C THR A 191 10.56 32.58 -4.30
N PRO A 192 11.53 31.84 -3.75
CA PRO A 192 12.35 32.29 -2.63
C PRO A 192 12.98 33.66 -2.85
N GLN A 193 13.39 33.97 -4.08
CA GLN A 193 13.98 35.26 -4.44
C GLN A 193 12.97 36.41 -4.38
N GLU A 194 11.68 36.12 -4.55
CA GLU A 194 10.60 37.11 -4.51
C GLU A 194 10.07 37.32 -3.10
N PHE A 195 9.79 36.24 -2.34
CA PHE A 195 9.22 36.41 -1.00
C PHE A 195 10.28 36.80 0.05
N THR A 196 11.54 36.39 -0.09
CA THR A 196 12.56 36.67 0.95
C THR A 196 12.80 38.16 1.16
N PRO A 197 13.00 39.00 0.11
CA PRO A 197 13.13 40.44 0.28
C PRO A 197 11.88 41.07 0.88
N LEU A 198 10.68 40.62 0.47
CA LEU A 198 9.41 41.15 0.98
C LEU A 198 9.28 40.91 2.48
N LEU A 199 9.56 39.70 2.95
CA LEU A 199 9.52 39.35 4.37
C LEU A 199 10.57 40.11 5.22
N LEU A 200 11.72 40.46 4.63
CA LEU A 200 12.81 41.17 5.31
C LEU A 200 12.70 42.70 5.25
N GLN A 201 12.03 43.25 4.25
CA GLN A 201 11.99 44.70 4.02
C GLN A 201 10.65 45.32 4.43
N LEU A 202 9.54 44.64 4.19
CA LEU A 202 8.22 45.19 4.48
C LEU A 202 7.89 45.08 5.97
N SER A 203 7.11 46.04 6.44
CA SER A 203 6.42 46.02 7.72
C SER A 203 5.26 45.00 7.71
N ARG A 204 4.70 44.74 8.89
CA ARG A 204 3.58 43.82 9.03
C ARG A 204 2.38 44.30 8.21
N GLU A 205 2.05 45.58 8.32
CA GLU A 205 0.88 46.20 7.70
C GLU A 205 0.99 46.17 6.17
N GLU A 206 2.19 46.48 5.63
CA GLU A 206 2.45 46.43 4.18
C GLU A 206 2.38 45.00 3.61
N LEU A 207 2.80 43.99 4.38
CA LEU A 207 2.64 42.58 3.97
C LEU A 207 1.16 42.17 3.94
N LEU A 208 0.40 42.57 4.95
CA LEU A 208 -1.03 42.27 5.02
C LEU A 208 -1.80 43.00 3.91
N GLU A 209 -1.51 44.26 3.63
CA GLU A 209 -2.16 45.01 2.55
C GLU A 209 -1.90 44.39 1.17
N ARG A 210 -0.73 43.78 0.98
CA ARG A 210 -0.33 43.22 -0.31
C ARG A 210 -0.84 41.81 -0.58
N PHE A 211 -1.03 40.99 0.46
CA PHE A 211 -1.28 39.55 0.32
C PHE A 211 -2.59 39.07 0.94
N ARG A 212 -3.34 39.93 1.63
CA ARG A 212 -4.64 39.60 2.21
C ARG A 212 -5.79 39.85 1.25
#